data_AF-A0A418YUU4-F1
#
_entry.id   AF-A0A418YUU4-F1
#
_cell.length_a   1.000
_cell.length_b   1.000
_cell.length_c   1.000
_cell.angle_alpha   90.00
_cell.angle_beta   90.00
_cell.angle_gamma   90.00
#
_symmetry.space_group_name_H-M   'P 1'
#
loop_
_entity.id
_entity.type
_entity.pdbx_description
1 polymer ?
#
loop_
_entity_poly.entity_id
_entity_poly.type
_entity_poly.pdbx_seq_one_letter_code
_entity_poly.pdbx_strand_id
1 'polypeptide(L)'
;MSDLFGDGQFSLFGETGDRMSNPQQASMVPDPDQVRQRLHALLDTARNARTMPWTEKKARVWQIVFPNMANWLPEAEADQLRFEFSREIERLKKAA
;
A
#
# COMPACT_ATOMS: atom_id res chain seq x y z
N MET A 1 -48.48 -14.51 46.85
CA MET A 1 -47.12 -13.94 46.91
C MET A 1 -46.30 -14.64 45.85
N SER A 2 -46.45 -14.20 44.61
CA SER A 2 -45.78 -14.73 43.44
C SER A 2 -45.50 -13.53 42.54
N ASP A 3 -44.35 -13.57 41.89
CA ASP A 3 -43.81 -12.57 40.95
C ASP A 3 -43.03 -11.38 41.53
N LEU A 4 -41.76 -11.68 41.85
CA LEU A 4 -40.68 -10.73 42.10
C LEU A 4 -39.65 -10.80 40.95
N PHE A 5 -40.10 -10.86 39.68
CA PHE A 5 -39.23 -10.71 38.52
C PHE A 5 -39.93 -9.86 37.46
N GLY A 6 -39.97 -8.57 37.74
CA GLY A 6 -40.35 -7.55 36.78
C GLY A 6 -39.52 -7.64 35.51
N ASP A 7 -40.24 -7.82 34.40
CA ASP A 7 -40.12 -7.08 33.15
C ASP A 7 -39.00 -6.02 33.14
N GLY A 8 -37.97 -6.22 32.32
CA GLY A 8 -36.97 -5.16 32.10
C GLY A 8 -35.55 -5.53 31.66
N GLN A 9 -35.19 -6.79 31.40
CA GLN A 9 -33.83 -7.12 30.90
C GLN A 9 -33.73 -7.50 29.41
N PHE A 10 -34.81 -7.40 28.63
CA PHE A 10 -34.73 -7.70 27.19
C PHE A 10 -34.12 -6.57 26.33
N SER A 11 -33.73 -5.43 26.93
CA SER A 11 -33.17 -4.28 26.21
C SER A 11 -31.66 -4.06 26.44
N LEU A 12 -30.93 -5.03 26.98
CA LEU A 12 -29.45 -4.95 27.02
C LEU A 12 -28.79 -5.32 25.67
N PHE A 13 -29.58 -5.86 24.74
CA PHE A 13 -29.26 -5.91 23.32
C PHE A 13 -29.98 -4.77 22.59
N GLY A 14 -29.91 -3.56 23.16
CA GLY A 14 -30.21 -2.34 22.44
C GLY A 14 -29.28 -2.24 21.23
N GLU A 15 -29.88 -2.45 20.06
CA GLU A 15 -29.65 -1.65 18.87
C GLU A 15 -28.23 -1.07 18.79
N THR A 16 -27.28 -1.94 18.47
CA THR A 16 -26.02 -1.47 17.94
C THR A 16 -25.84 -2.08 16.57
N GLY A 17 -26.67 -1.62 15.63
CA GLY A 17 -26.48 -1.81 14.20
C GLY A 17 -25.24 -1.11 13.64
N ASP A 18 -24.28 -0.73 14.49
CA ASP A 18 -23.02 -0.10 14.11
C ASP A 18 -22.04 -0.12 15.29
N ARG A 19 -21.48 -1.29 15.64
CA ARG A 19 -20.25 -1.30 16.46
C ARG A 19 -19.25 -2.24 15.83
N MET A 20 -18.33 -1.60 15.13
CA MET A 20 -17.06 -2.13 14.64
C MET A 20 -17.24 -3.03 13.41
N SER A 21 -17.50 -2.39 12.27
CA SER A 21 -16.83 -2.78 11.03
C SER A 21 -15.34 -2.87 11.35
N ASN A 22 -14.86 -4.06 11.68
CA ASN A 22 -13.46 -4.34 11.91
C ASN A 22 -12.70 -3.76 10.71
N PRO A 23 -11.87 -2.70 10.85
CA PRO A 23 -11.09 -2.21 9.73
C PRO A 23 -10.30 -3.42 9.26
N GLN A 24 -10.61 -3.89 8.05
CA GLN A 24 -10.07 -5.11 7.46
C GLN A 24 -8.62 -5.23 7.90
N GLN A 25 -8.34 -6.19 8.77
CA GLN A 25 -7.01 -6.39 9.32
C GLN A 25 -6.09 -6.44 8.13
N ALA A 26 -5.26 -5.41 8.01
CA ALA A 26 -4.39 -5.21 6.86
C ALA A 26 -3.68 -6.54 6.62
N SER A 27 -3.99 -7.16 5.48
CA SER A 27 -3.41 -8.42 5.06
C SER A 27 -1.91 -8.33 5.33
N MET A 28 -1.41 -9.19 6.22
CA MET A 28 0.01 -9.28 6.54
C MET A 28 0.84 -9.69 5.30
N VAL A 29 0.15 -10.07 4.22
CA VAL A 29 0.68 -10.32 2.90
C VAL A 29 0.53 -9.02 2.10
N PRO A 30 1.63 -8.42 1.60
CA PRO A 30 1.52 -7.27 0.72
C PRO A 30 0.76 -7.68 -0.54
N ASP A 31 -0.43 -7.09 -0.73
CA ASP A 31 -1.23 -7.30 -1.93
C ASP A 31 -0.43 -6.90 -3.17
N PRO A 32 -0.33 -7.78 -4.18
CA PRO A 32 0.45 -7.50 -5.40
C PRO A 32 -0.08 -6.27 -6.14
N ASP A 33 -1.39 -6.00 -6.04
CA ASP A 33 -2.00 -4.80 -6.61
C ASP A 33 -1.58 -3.52 -5.88
N GLN A 34 -1.48 -3.56 -4.55
CA GLN A 34 -0.94 -2.43 -3.78
C GLN A 34 0.55 -2.21 -4.04
N VAL A 35 1.32 -3.29 -4.21
CA VAL A 35 2.71 -3.19 -4.65
C VAL A 35 2.78 -2.56 -6.04
N ARG A 36 1.92 -2.97 -6.99
CA ARG A 36 1.81 -2.35 -8.32
C ARG A 36 1.56 -0.85 -8.21
N GLN A 37 0.52 -0.46 -7.48
CA GLN A 37 0.14 0.94 -7.30
C GLN A 37 1.28 1.75 -6.69
N ARG A 38 2.01 1.19 -5.73
CA ARG A 38 3.13 1.87 -5.08
C ARG A 38 4.34 2.03 -6.02
N LEU A 39 4.67 1.01 -6.82
CA LEU A 39 5.73 1.09 -7.83
C LEU A 39 5.36 2.09 -8.94
N HIS A 40 4.11 2.08 -9.41
CA HIS A 40 3.60 3.06 -10.37
C HIS A 40 3.60 4.48 -9.81
N ALA A 41 3.18 4.68 -8.56
CA ALA A 41 3.21 6.01 -7.93
C ALA A 41 4.65 6.51 -7.78
N LEU A 42 5.60 5.62 -7.46
CA LEU A 42 7.02 5.96 -7.42
C LEU A 42 7.52 6.38 -8.81
N LEU A 43 7.19 5.62 -9.85
CA LEU A 43 7.55 5.93 -11.23
C LEU A 43 6.93 7.25 -11.70
N ASP A 44 5.66 7.48 -11.40
CA ASP A 44 4.97 8.71 -11.76
C ASP A 44 5.59 9.93 -11.05
N THR A 45 6.00 9.75 -9.79
CA THR A 45 6.77 10.76 -9.04
C THR A 45 8.12 11.03 -9.71
N ALA A 46 8.85 9.99 -10.15
CA ALA A 46 10.10 10.17 -10.90
C ALA A 46 9.87 10.89 -12.23
N ARG A 47 8.83 10.51 -12.97
CA ARG A 47 8.49 11.05 -14.29
C ARG A 47 8.05 12.51 -14.25
N ASN A 48 7.31 12.89 -13.21
CA ASN A 48 6.88 14.27 -12.98
C ASN A 48 7.98 15.12 -12.33
N ALA A 49 8.93 14.51 -11.64
CA ALA A 49 10.07 15.23 -11.07
C ALA A 49 10.98 15.72 -12.20
N ARG A 50 11.27 17.04 -12.22
CA ARG A 50 12.26 17.63 -13.13
C ARG A 50 13.70 17.46 -12.64
N THR A 51 13.88 17.27 -11.34
CA THR A 51 15.18 17.12 -10.67
C THR A 51 15.11 15.93 -9.72
N MET A 52 16.25 15.32 -9.39
CA MET A 52 16.35 14.10 -8.60
C MET A 52 15.59 14.23 -7.25
N PRO A 53 14.39 13.62 -7.09
CA PRO A 53 13.55 13.82 -5.91
C PRO A 53 14.03 12.97 -4.72
N TRP A 54 14.96 12.03 -4.97
CA TRP A 54 15.54 11.16 -3.96
C TRP A 54 17.04 11.30 -3.97
N THR A 55 17.64 11.40 -2.79
CA THR A 55 19.10 11.33 -2.62
C THR A 55 19.65 10.01 -3.17
N GLU A 56 20.89 9.99 -3.65
CA GLU A 56 21.54 8.80 -4.22
C GLU A 56 21.41 7.54 -3.35
N LYS A 57 21.51 7.69 -2.02
CA LYS A 57 21.31 6.61 -1.05
C LYS A 57 19.91 6.01 -1.16
N LYS A 58 18.88 6.85 -1.30
CA LYS A 58 17.48 6.42 -1.43
C LYS A 58 17.22 5.78 -2.80
N ALA A 59 17.85 6.29 -3.87
CA ALA A 59 17.82 5.64 -5.18
C ALA A 59 18.42 4.22 -5.15
N ARG A 60 19.56 4.01 -4.47
CA ARG A 60 20.15 2.67 -4.29
C ARG A 60 19.26 1.73 -3.48
N VAL A 61 18.62 2.24 -2.42
CA VAL A 61 17.63 1.46 -1.65
C VAL A 61 16.49 1.03 -2.56
N TRP A 62 15.93 1.94 -3.36
CA TRP A 62 14.88 1.58 -4.32
C TRP A 62 15.38 0.59 -5.36
N GLN A 63 16.61 0.69 -5.88
CA GLN A 63 17.15 -0.33 -6.80
C GLN A 63 17.21 -1.75 -6.22
N ILE A 64 17.23 -1.89 -4.88
CA ILE A 64 17.22 -3.19 -4.20
C ILE A 64 15.78 -3.61 -3.82
N VAL A 65 14.99 -2.66 -3.30
CA VAL A 65 13.62 -2.92 -2.84
C VAL A 65 12.67 -3.11 -4.03
N PHE A 66 12.87 -2.39 -5.12
CA PHE A 66 12.04 -2.44 -6.32
C PHE A 66 12.03 -3.84 -6.96
N PRO A 67 13.17 -4.53 -7.21
CA PRO A 67 13.13 -5.90 -7.70
C PRO A 67 12.53 -6.88 -6.68
N ASN A 68 12.76 -6.67 -5.38
CA ASN A 68 12.19 -7.50 -4.32
C ASN A 68 10.65 -7.37 -4.24
N MET A 69 10.13 -6.15 -4.38
CA MET A 69 8.71 -5.85 -4.50
C MET A 69 8.14 -6.36 -5.82
N ALA A 70 8.89 -6.25 -6.92
CA ALA A 70 8.44 -6.71 -8.22
C ALA A 70 8.36 -8.25 -8.32
N ASN A 71 9.00 -9.01 -7.43
CA ASN A 71 8.81 -10.47 -7.34
C ASN A 71 7.39 -10.87 -6.90
N TRP A 72 6.61 -9.93 -6.35
CA TRP A 72 5.18 -10.14 -6.05
C TRP A 72 4.29 -9.94 -7.28
N LEU A 73 4.85 -9.41 -8.37
CA LEU A 73 4.19 -9.17 -9.65
C LEU A 73 4.64 -10.19 -10.69
N PRO A 74 3.85 -10.40 -11.76
CA PRO A 74 4.31 -11.19 -12.90
C PRO A 74 5.55 -10.56 -13.54
N GLU A 75 6.52 -11.38 -13.93
CA GLU A 75 7.84 -10.95 -14.43
C GLU A 75 7.75 -9.96 -15.61
N ALA A 76 6.77 -10.11 -16.50
CA ALA A 76 6.57 -9.21 -17.63
C ALA A 76 6.31 -7.75 -17.20
N GLU A 77 5.46 -7.56 -16.18
CA GLU A 77 5.16 -6.24 -15.62
C GLU A 77 6.35 -5.71 -14.81
N ALA A 78 6.97 -6.58 -14.02
CA ALA A 78 8.15 -6.26 -13.22
C ALA A 78 9.30 -5.73 -14.09
N ASP A 79 9.57 -6.37 -15.22
CA ASP A 79 10.66 -5.99 -16.13
C ASP A 79 10.39 -4.62 -16.78
N GLN A 80 9.15 -4.39 -17.24
CA GLN A 80 8.75 -3.10 -17.80
C GLN A 80 8.89 -1.96 -16.79
N LEU A 81 8.46 -2.17 -15.54
CA LEU A 81 8.59 -1.19 -14.47
C LEU A 81 10.07 -0.92 -14.11
N ARG A 82 10.92 -1.96 -14.09
CA ARG A 82 12.37 -1.83 -13.85
C ARG A 82 13.06 -1.04 -14.96
N PHE A 83 12.67 -1.27 -16.21
CA PHE A 83 13.19 -0.56 -17.36
C PHE A 83 12.85 0.94 -17.30
N GLU A 84 11.57 1.27 -17.11
CA GLU A 84 11.10 2.65 -16.96
C GLU A 84 11.77 3.35 -15.78
N PHE A 85 11.93 2.66 -14.63
CA PHE A 85 12.58 3.23 -13.46
C PHE A 85 14.05 3.54 -13.71
N SER A 86 14.77 2.61 -14.35
CA SER A 86 16.19 2.78 -14.67
C SER A 86 16.40 3.94 -15.63
N ARG A 87 15.54 4.06 -16.64
CA ARG A 87 15.56 5.14 -17.63
C ARG A 87 15.28 6.49 -17.00
N GLU A 88 14.27 6.60 -16.14
CA GLU A 88 13.93 7.87 -15.48
C GLU A 88 15.01 8.28 -14.46
N ILE A 89 15.57 7.33 -13.71
CA ILE A 89 16.70 7.61 -12.80
C ILE A 89 17.93 8.07 -13.58
N GLU A 90 18.25 7.48 -14.73
CA GLU A 90 19.36 7.95 -15.56
C GLU A 90 19.12 9.37 -16.08
N ARG A 91 17.88 9.67 -16.52
CA ARG A 91 17.49 11.02 -16.91
C ARG A 91 17.63 12.01 -15.75
N LEU A 92 17.14 11.68 -14.56
CA LEU A 92 17.23 12.51 -13.37
C LEU A 92 18.67 12.73 -12.93
N LYS A 93 19.54 11.72 -13.07
CA LYS A 93 21.00 11.85 -12.84
C LYS A 93 21.68 12.77 -13.84
N LYS A 94 21.26 12.76 -15.10
CA LYS A 94 21.78 13.67 -16.15
C LYS A 94 21.28 15.11 -15.99
N ALA A 95 20.14 15.29 -15.32
CA ALA A 95 19.53 16.59 -15.05
C ALA A 95 19.97 17.23 -13.72
N ALA A 96 20.72 16.51 -12.89
CA ALA A 96 21.33 16.99 -11.65
C ALA A 96 22.74 17.55 -11.91
#